data_AF-A0A444YTZ9-F1
#
_entry.id   AF-A0A444YTZ9-F1
#
_cell.length_a   1.000
_cell.length_b   1.000
_cell.length_c   1.000
_cell.angle_alpha   90.00
_cell.angle_beta   90.00
_cell.angle_gamma   90.00
#
_symmetry.space_group_name_H-M   'P 1'
#
loop_
_entity.id
_entity.type
_entity.pdbx_description
1 polymer ?
#
loop_
_entity_poly.entity_id
_entity_poly.type
_entity_poly.pdbx_seq_one_letter_code
_entity_poly.pdbx_strand_id
1 'polypeptide(L)'
;MVEVLDDFNDKQGVLVTPLIKVDGFVAVFQRIEGHDLVRKIPKVEMFRFSHQVPNYLLTGQEAPNAPRGCQELDPAATSLDLLQTKNEANEALDNVEKSKEDTS
;
A
#
# COMPACT_ATOMS: atom_id res chain seq x y z
N MET A 1 -1.12 -8.37 0.06
CA MET A 1 -0.57 -8.09 1.40
C MET A 1 -1.64 -8.39 2.44
N VAL A 2 -1.24 -8.82 3.63
CA VAL A 2 -2.14 -8.97 4.78
C VAL A 2 -1.43 -8.50 6.05
N GLU A 3 -2.20 -8.11 7.05
CA GLU A 3 -1.70 -7.84 8.39
C GLU A 3 -2.13 -8.96 9.33
N VAL A 4 -1.21 -9.41 10.18
CA VAL A 4 -1.45 -10.40 11.22
C VAL A 4 -2.07 -9.70 12.44
N LEU A 5 -3.22 -10.18 12.89
CA LEU A 5 -3.99 -9.59 13.99
C LEU A 5 -3.74 -10.27 15.34
N ASP A 6 -3.32 -11.53 15.33
CA ASP A 6 -3.11 -12.34 16.51
C ASP A 6 -2.01 -13.37 16.27
N ASP A 7 -1.45 -13.92 17.34
CA ASP A 7 -0.38 -14.91 17.25
C ASP A 7 -0.84 -16.23 16.63
N PHE A 8 0.11 -16.95 16.05
CA PHE A 8 -0.17 -18.25 15.46
C PHE A 8 -0.52 -19.29 16.53
N ASN A 9 -1.62 -20.03 16.29
CA ASN A 9 -2.04 -21.16 17.12
C ASN A 9 -2.16 -22.43 16.27
N ASP A 10 -1.52 -23.54 16.70
CA ASP A 10 -1.57 -24.81 15.96
C ASP A 10 -2.98 -25.34 15.66
N LYS A 11 -3.94 -25.10 16.56
CA LYS A 11 -5.34 -25.57 16.40
C LYS A 11 -6.16 -24.67 15.50
N GLN A 12 -5.83 -23.38 15.49
CA GLN A 12 -6.68 -22.34 14.96
C GLN A 12 -6.05 -21.60 13.78
N GLY A 13 -4.75 -21.74 13.52
CA GLY A 13 -4.04 -20.92 12.56
C GLY A 13 -3.78 -19.50 13.07
N VAL A 14 -3.71 -18.55 12.14
CA VAL A 14 -3.46 -17.13 12.40
C VAL A 14 -4.60 -16.27 11.85
N LEU A 15 -5.01 -15.23 12.59
CA LEU A 15 -5.98 -14.26 12.12
C LEU A 15 -5.28 -13.17 11.32
N VAL A 16 -5.81 -12.88 10.13
CA VAL A 16 -5.27 -11.86 9.24
C VAL A 16 -6.38 -10.98 8.69
N THR A 17 -6.02 -9.74 8.36
CA THR A 17 -6.88 -8.84 7.57
C THR A 17 -6.18 -8.43 6.28
N PRO A 18 -6.87 -8.37 5.13
CA PRO A 18 -6.28 -7.90 3.89
C PRO A 18 -5.87 -6.43 3.98
N LEU A 19 -4.74 -6.13 3.34
CA LEU A 19 -4.27 -4.77 3.12
C LEU A 19 -4.42 -4.40 1.64
N ILE A 20 -4.93 -3.20 1.37
CA ILE A 20 -5.02 -2.62 0.03
C ILE A 20 -4.02 -1.47 -0.11
N LYS A 21 -3.43 -1.32 -1.29
CA LYS A 21 -2.53 -0.20 -1.56
C LYS A 21 -3.29 1.12 -1.59
N VAL A 22 -2.69 2.16 -1.02
CA VAL A 22 -3.18 3.53 -1.10
C VAL A 22 -2.66 4.17 -2.38
N ASP A 23 -3.57 4.70 -3.20
CA ASP A 23 -3.22 5.37 -4.45
C ASP A 23 -2.36 6.62 -4.20
N GLY A 24 -1.45 6.92 -5.12
CA GLY A 24 -0.51 8.04 -5.00
C GLY A 24 0.72 7.77 -4.12
N PHE A 25 0.81 6.59 -3.49
CA PHE A 25 1.96 6.17 -2.70
C PHE A 25 2.61 4.92 -3.27
N VAL A 26 3.92 4.77 -3.08
CA VAL A 26 4.70 3.64 -3.62
C VAL A 26 4.36 2.34 -2.89
N ALA A 27 4.56 2.31 -1.57
CA ALA A 27 4.42 1.12 -0.73
C ALA A 27 3.60 1.38 0.54
N VAL A 28 2.60 2.26 0.46
CA VAL A 28 1.68 2.52 1.57
C VAL A 28 0.41 1.69 1.39
N PHE A 29 0.00 1.00 2.44
CA PHE A 29 -1.15 0.12 2.45
C PHE A 29 -2.05 0.41 3.64
N GLN A 30 -3.35 0.18 3.49
CA GLN A 30 -4.33 0.35 4.55
C GLN A 30 -5.17 -0.91 4.74
N ARG A 31 -5.69 -1.10 5.95
CA ARG A 31 -6.70 -2.11 6.22
C ARG A 31 -7.95 -1.78 5.43
N ILE A 32 -8.60 -2.81 4.91
CA ILE A 32 -9.97 -2.66 4.41
C ILE A 32 -10.90 -2.71 5.62
N GLU A 33 -11.81 -1.74 5.74
CA GLU A 33 -12.78 -1.71 6.82
C GLU A 33 -13.86 -2.79 6.62
N GLY A 34 -14.20 -3.52 7.68
CA GLY A 34 -15.24 -4.54 7.68
C GLY A 34 -14.85 -5.78 8.46
N HIS A 35 -15.68 -6.19 9.42
CA HIS A 35 -15.44 -7.37 10.24
C HIS A 35 -15.38 -8.67 9.41
N ASP A 36 -16.09 -8.71 8.29
CA ASP A 36 -16.18 -9.88 7.39
C ASP A 36 -14.90 -10.12 6.56
N LEU A 37 -13.92 -9.22 6.66
CA LEU A 37 -12.66 -9.33 5.94
C LEU A 37 -11.57 -10.01 6.76
N VAL A 38 -11.78 -10.17 8.07
CA VAL A 38 -10.88 -10.95 8.92
C VAL A 38 -10.98 -12.42 8.53
N ARG A 39 -9.86 -13.01 8.17
CA ARG A 39 -9.77 -14.40 7.73
C ARG A 39 -8.82 -15.16 8.63
N LYS A 40 -9.11 -16.44 8.80
CA LYS A 40 -8.27 -17.38 9.50
C LYS A 40 -7.46 -18.17 8.50
N ILE A 41 -6.14 -18.06 8.55
CA ILE A 41 -5.21 -18.84 7.74
C ILE A 41 -4.85 -20.10 8.54
N PRO A 42 -5.23 -21.30 8.08
CA PRO A 42 -4.90 -22.54 8.78
C PRO A 42 -3.40 -22.82 8.71
N LYS A 43 -2.89 -23.64 9.66
CA LYS A 43 -1.47 -24.03 9.72
C LYS A 43 -0.94 -24.57 8.40
N VAL A 44 -1.76 -25.37 7.71
CA VAL A 44 -1.38 -25.99 6.44
C VAL A 44 -1.12 -24.96 5.34
N GLU A 45 -1.58 -23.71 5.46
CA GLU A 45 -1.35 -22.65 4.47
C GLU A 45 -0.27 -21.65 4.90
N MET A 46 0.32 -21.81 6.09
CA MET A 46 1.35 -20.88 6.61
C MET A 46 2.56 -20.79 5.69
N PHE A 47 2.88 -21.85 4.94
CA PHE A 47 4.00 -21.86 3.99
C PHE A 47 3.88 -20.80 2.89
N ARG A 48 2.66 -20.25 2.67
CA ARG A 48 2.44 -19.15 1.72
C ARG A 48 2.98 -17.81 2.24
N PHE A 49 3.28 -17.72 3.53
CA PHE A 49 3.86 -16.56 4.20
C PHE A 49 5.33 -16.87 4.49
N SER A 50 6.22 -16.48 3.59
CA SER A 50 7.65 -16.79 3.71
C SER A 50 8.41 -15.80 4.60
N HIS A 51 7.90 -14.58 4.76
CA HIS A 51 8.52 -13.52 5.55
C HIS A 51 7.49 -12.51 6.03
N GLN A 52 7.83 -11.80 7.11
CA GLN A 52 7.12 -10.61 7.56
C GLN A 52 7.82 -9.38 6.99
N VAL A 53 7.06 -8.56 6.27
CA VAL A 53 7.58 -7.31 5.69
C VAL A 53 7.75 -6.27 6.81
N PRO A 54 8.93 -5.63 6.94
CA PRO A 54 9.10 -4.49 7.83
C PRO A 54 8.08 -3.40 7.51
N ASN A 55 7.45 -2.85 8.55
CA ASN A 55 6.41 -1.85 8.41
C ASN A 55 6.57 -0.71 9.40
N TYR A 56 6.04 0.46 9.01
CA TYR A 56 5.92 1.63 9.85
C TYR A 56 4.48 2.15 9.80
N LEU A 57 3.88 2.35 10.98
CA LEU A 57 2.53 2.90 11.11
C LEU A 57 2.57 4.43 10.99
N LEU A 58 1.96 4.96 9.94
CA LEU A 58 1.88 6.39 9.68
C LEU A 58 0.97 7.09 10.68
N THR A 59 1.51 8.11 11.34
CA THR A 59 0.81 8.91 12.36
C THR A 59 0.01 10.06 11.75
N GLY A 60 0.29 10.41 10.50
CA GLY A 60 -0.25 11.59 9.83
C GLY A 60 0.48 12.88 10.20
N GLN A 61 1.61 12.80 10.92
CA GLN A 61 2.45 13.95 11.30
C GLN A 61 3.71 14.05 10.45
N GLU A 62 3.98 13.05 9.60
CA GLU A 62 5.20 12.94 8.81
C GLU A 62 5.28 14.01 7.71
N ALA A 63 4.14 14.39 7.11
CA ALA A 63 4.05 15.38 6.04
C ALA A 63 2.61 15.93 5.90
N PRO A 64 2.42 17.08 5.23
CA PRO A 64 1.10 17.49 4.76
C PRO A 64 0.47 16.38 3.91
N ASN A 65 -0.75 15.97 4.27
CA ASN A 65 -1.49 14.85 3.65
C ASN A 65 -0.96 13.44 3.93
N ALA A 66 -0.11 13.24 4.96
CA ALA A 66 0.29 11.91 5.37
C ALA A 66 -0.94 11.05 5.78
N PRO A 67 -1.13 9.86 5.19
CA PRO A 67 -2.32 9.05 5.41
C PRO A 67 -2.23 8.33 6.76
N ARG A 68 -2.80 8.96 7.79
CA ARG A 68 -2.83 8.43 9.17
C ARG A 68 -3.44 7.03 9.21
N GLY A 69 -2.82 6.15 9.98
CA GLY A 69 -3.31 4.79 10.21
C GLY A 69 -2.94 3.79 9.11
N CYS A 70 -2.21 4.23 8.09
CA CYS A 70 -1.70 3.35 7.04
C CYS A 70 -0.33 2.78 7.39
N GLN A 71 0.01 1.65 6.78
CA GLN A 71 1.28 0.95 6.93
C GLN A 71 2.17 1.27 5.73
N GLU A 72 3.30 1.93 5.98
CA GLU A 72 4.39 2.03 5.01
C GLU A 72 5.23 0.76 5.08
N LEU A 73 5.38 0.06 3.95
CA LEU A 73 6.13 -1.18 3.83
C LEU A 73 7.44 -0.96 3.08
N ASP A 74 8.47 -1.75 3.39
CA ASP A 74 9.71 -1.74 2.60
C ASP A 74 9.43 -2.13 1.14
N PRO A 75 9.67 -1.24 0.15
CA PRO A 75 9.48 -1.55 -1.26
C PRO A 75 10.34 -2.73 -1.73
N ALA A 76 11.53 -2.93 -1.15
CA ALA A 76 12.42 -4.05 -1.51
C ALA A 76 11.86 -5.42 -1.07
N ALA A 77 10.96 -5.42 -0.08
CA ALA A 77 10.23 -6.59 0.40
C ALA A 77 8.80 -6.68 -0.18
N THR A 78 8.44 -5.79 -1.12
CA THR A 78 7.12 -5.76 -1.74
C THR A 78 7.21 -6.13 -3.22
N SER A 79 6.33 -7.02 -3.70
CA SER A 79 6.28 -7.38 -5.12
C SER A 79 6.03 -6.16 -6.01
N LEU A 80 6.75 -6.06 -7.13
CA LEU A 80 6.63 -4.95 -8.08
C LEU A 80 5.21 -4.80 -8.64
N ASP A 81 4.48 -5.91 -8.81
CA ASP A 81 3.08 -5.91 -9.25
C ASP A 81 2.16 -5.11 -8.30
N LEU A 82 2.49 -5.09 -7.01
CA LEU A 82 1.77 -4.30 -6.02
C LEU A 82 2.20 -2.83 -6.05
N LEU A 83 3.47 -2.56 -6.40
CA LEU A 83 4.03 -1.21 -6.44
C LEU A 83 3.64 -0.43 -7.69
N GLN A 84 3.12 -1.08 -8.73
CA GLN A 84 2.56 -0.41 -9.91
C GLN A 84 1.47 0.58 -9.48
N THR A 85 1.74 1.86 -9.70
CA THR A 85 0.73 2.92 -9.66
C THR A 85 0.22 3.08 -11.08
N LYS A 86 -1.09 3.13 -11.29
CA LYS A 86 -1.67 3.48 -12.60
C LYS A 86 -1.46 4.97 -12.88
N ASN A 87 -0.21 5.40 -13.00
CA ASN A 87 0.15 6.74 -13.42
C ASN A 87 1.23 6.61 -14.50
N GLU A 88 0.81 6.22 -15.70
CA GLU A 88 1.50 6.59 -16.93
C GLU A 88 0.57 7.50 -17.74
N ALA A 89 1.12 8.62 -18.20
CA ALA A 89 0.52 9.70 -18.98
C ALA A 89 -0.26 10.78 -18.20
N ASN A 90 0.46 11.82 -17.76
CA ASN A 90 0.28 13.21 -18.21
C ASN A 90 1.29 14.07 -17.46
N GLU A 91 2.47 14.28 -18.01
CA GLU A 91 3.30 15.48 -17.85
C GLU A 91 4.62 15.25 -18.62
N ALA A 92 4.54 15.26 -19.96
CA ALA A 92 5.64 15.68 -20.82
C ALA A 92 5.12 15.91 -22.25
N LEU A 93 5.31 17.14 -22.73
CA LEU A 93 5.28 17.62 -24.13
C LEU A 93 3.91 18.12 -24.66
N ASP A 94 3.66 19.43 -24.49
CA ASP A 94 3.50 20.42 -25.59
C ASP A 94 2.59 21.60 -25.19
N ASN A 95 3.21 22.76 -24.93
CA ASN A 95 2.94 23.95 -25.75
C ASN A 95 3.98 25.04 -25.46
N VAL A 96 5.13 24.89 -26.12
CA VAL A 96 5.91 26.02 -26.64
C VAL A 96 5.06 26.62 -27.77
N GLU A 97 4.04 27.42 -27.43
CA GLU A 97 3.36 28.31 -28.38
C GLU A 97 2.45 29.31 -27.64
N LYS A 98 3.07 30.28 -26.94
CA LYS A 98 2.40 31.56 -26.66
C LYS A 98 3.40 32.71 -26.50
N SER A 99 4.03 33.10 -27.60
CA SER A 99 4.69 34.41 -27.73
C SER A 99 4.76 34.88 -29.18
N LYS A 100 3.59 34.98 -29.81
CA LYS A 100 3.22 36.02 -30.79
C LYS A 100 1.77 36.35 -30.42
N GLU A 101 1.39 37.54 -29.96
CA GLU A 101 1.32 38.86 -30.60
C GLU A 101 0.84 39.78 -29.43
N ASP A 102 1.26 41.02 -29.19
CA ASP A 102 0.94 42.18 -30.01
C ASP A 102 1.54 43.48 -29.44
N THR A 103 1.97 44.35 -30.35
CA THR A 103 1.78 45.83 -30.37
C THR A 103 2.37 46.70 -29.25
N SER A 104 3.49 47.40 -29.53
CA SER A 104 3.45 48.81 -29.97
C SER A 104 4.83 49.33 -30.39
#